data_AF-A0A0V7ZT66-F1
#
_entry.id   AF-A0A0V7ZT66-F1
#
_cell.length_a   1.000
_cell.length_b   1.000
_cell.length_c   1.000
_cell.angle_alpha   90.00
_cell.angle_beta   90.00
_cell.angle_gamma   90.00
#
_symmetry.space_group_name_H-M   'P 1'
#
loop_
_entity.id
_entity.type
_entity.pdbx_description
1 polymer ?
#
loop_
_entity_poly.entity_id
_entity_poly.type
_entity_poly.pdbx_seq_one_letter_code
_entity_poly.pdbx_strand_id
1 'polypeptide(L)'
;MAIRLHSFISTGKRYFQVETQPHNITGLFTKISRAYDIGVELVSSTNTWYYECEEEGTVSFYQAGHNNSDDSGIWTYLVYDCPEGQEEIFRESHIDTNTTSLDKLLAGQNLLIVPTDLKEYIQYQLTHNEYLDIQLPFAWYTDEKREIAYLLRDEAIALRKSSIFTQGAGKEYARAAIDLFVQAAEEILEKGGSLEEFEMLQHEILKQIKVKDVANIIVEYNDYRIWHSTLPSKSKAIEYAFNTALLYISQIN
;
A
#
# COMPACT_ATOMS: atom_id res chain seq x y z
N MET A 1 -15.77 0.87 -30.71
CA MET A 1 -15.82 2.30 -31.08
C MET A 1 -14.88 3.03 -30.16
N ALA A 2 -13.96 3.84 -30.68
CA ALA A 2 -12.97 4.49 -29.83
C ALA A 2 -13.62 5.48 -28.85
N ILE A 3 -13.24 5.39 -27.57
CA ILE A 3 -13.59 6.36 -26.53
C ILE A 3 -12.55 7.46 -26.52
N ARG A 4 -13.00 8.70 -26.32
CA ARG A 4 -12.14 9.83 -25.98
C ARG A 4 -12.33 10.20 -24.49
N LEU A 5 -11.26 10.14 -23.70
CA LEU A 5 -11.26 10.45 -22.27
C LEU A 5 -10.04 11.30 -21.92
N HIS A 6 -10.23 12.50 -21.34
CA HIS A 6 -9.15 13.37 -20.83
C HIS A 6 -7.97 13.58 -21.80
N SER A 7 -8.28 13.74 -23.09
CA SER A 7 -7.36 13.85 -24.23
C SER A 7 -6.76 12.55 -24.79
N PHE A 8 -7.09 11.39 -24.22
CA PHE A 8 -6.68 10.07 -24.71
C PHE A 8 -7.77 9.44 -25.58
N ILE A 9 -7.35 8.68 -26.58
CA ILE A 9 -8.22 7.85 -27.41
C ILE A 9 -7.91 6.38 -27.11
N SER A 10 -8.93 5.60 -26.76
CA SER A 10 -8.77 4.20 -26.38
C SER A 10 -9.84 3.32 -27.04
N THR A 11 -9.49 2.07 -27.34
CA THR A 11 -10.37 1.06 -27.96
C THR A 11 -10.34 -0.21 -27.14
N GLY A 12 -11.47 -0.92 -27.08
CA GLY A 12 -11.56 -2.17 -26.32
C GLY A 12 -11.38 -2.03 -24.81
N LYS A 13 -11.68 -0.84 -24.24
CA LYS A 13 -11.56 -0.58 -22.79
C LYS A 13 -12.87 -0.04 -22.21
N ARG A 14 -13.16 -0.39 -20.96
CA ARG A 14 -14.18 0.24 -20.10
C ARG A 14 -13.53 0.94 -18.93
N TYR A 15 -14.08 2.09 -18.57
CA TYR A 15 -13.58 2.93 -17.49
C TYR A 15 -14.66 3.13 -16.44
N PHE A 16 -14.37 2.77 -15.19
CA PHE A 16 -15.24 3.02 -14.04
C PHE A 16 -14.55 4.01 -13.12
N GLN A 17 -15.16 5.18 -12.93
CA GLN A 17 -14.59 6.19 -12.05
C GLN A 17 -14.59 5.69 -10.61
N VAL A 18 -13.46 5.85 -9.93
CA VAL A 18 -13.27 5.48 -8.53
C VAL A 18 -12.61 6.64 -7.78
N GLU A 19 -12.70 6.62 -6.45
CA GLU A 19 -12.07 7.64 -5.62
C GLU A 19 -10.56 7.70 -5.83
N THR A 20 -10.05 8.91 -6.01
CA THR A 20 -8.62 9.14 -6.21
C THR A 20 -7.88 8.95 -4.88
N GLN A 21 -7.19 7.83 -4.77
CA GLN A 21 -6.36 7.50 -3.61
C GLN A 21 -5.05 8.33 -3.54
N PRO A 22 -4.45 8.52 -2.35
CA PRO A 22 -3.22 9.32 -2.20
C PRO A 22 -2.05 8.87 -3.09
N HIS A 23 -1.84 7.56 -3.27
CA HIS A 23 -0.76 7.05 -4.12
C HIS A 23 -0.94 7.45 -5.59
N ASN A 24 -2.18 7.56 -6.08
CA ASN A 24 -2.47 8.03 -7.43
C ASN A 24 -2.03 9.49 -7.61
N ILE A 25 -2.27 10.34 -6.61
CA ILE A 25 -1.89 11.75 -6.62
C ILE A 25 -0.37 11.89 -6.60
N THR A 26 0.31 11.12 -5.75
CA THR A 26 1.78 11.13 -5.70
C THR A 26 2.41 10.57 -6.98
N GLY A 27 1.79 9.56 -7.61
CA GLY A 27 2.25 9.02 -8.90
C GLY A 27 2.13 10.04 -10.03
N LEU A 28 1.03 10.80 -10.05
CA LEU A 28 0.87 11.96 -10.95
C LEU A 28 1.94 13.02 -10.68
N PHE A 29 2.16 13.40 -9.41
CA PHE A 29 3.19 14.35 -9.02
C PHE A 29 4.59 13.91 -9.48
N THR A 30 4.97 12.65 -9.25
CA THR A 30 6.28 12.13 -9.69
C THR A 30 6.45 12.22 -11.21
N LYS A 31 5.40 11.91 -11.99
CA LYS A 31 5.46 12.05 -13.46
C LYS A 31 5.62 13.51 -13.89
N ILE A 32 4.88 14.41 -13.26
CA ILE A 32 4.95 15.85 -13.52
C ILE A 32 6.34 16.39 -13.17
N SER A 33 6.85 16.11 -11.97
CA SER A 33 8.16 16.56 -11.48
C SER A 33 9.31 16.05 -12.36
N ARG A 34 9.28 14.78 -12.79
CA ARG A 34 10.28 14.24 -13.71
C ARG A 34 10.30 14.97 -15.06
N ALA A 35 9.14 15.37 -15.57
CA ALA A 35 9.09 16.13 -16.81
C ALA A 35 9.67 17.54 -16.66
N TYR A 36 9.47 18.17 -15.49
CA TYR A 36 10.10 19.46 -15.16
C TYR A 36 11.63 19.37 -15.09
N ASP A 37 12.18 18.32 -14.47
CA ASP A 37 13.63 18.10 -14.39
C ASP A 37 14.28 17.94 -15.78
N ILE A 38 13.52 17.46 -16.76
CA ILE A 38 13.97 17.27 -18.15
C ILE A 38 13.83 18.57 -18.97
N GLY A 39 13.37 19.68 -18.37
CA GLY A 39 13.30 20.99 -19.02
C GLY A 39 12.12 21.14 -19.97
N VAL A 40 11.06 20.36 -19.79
CA VAL A 40 9.79 20.54 -20.52
C VAL A 40 9.15 21.85 -20.05
N GLU A 41 8.95 22.78 -20.98
CA GLU A 41 8.34 24.09 -20.70
C GLU A 41 6.97 23.93 -20.05
N LEU A 42 6.77 24.73 -19.00
CA LEU A 42 5.64 24.90 -18.07
C LEU A 42 4.42 23.98 -18.24
N VAL A 43 3.83 23.60 -17.10
CA VAL A 43 2.38 23.38 -16.97
C VAL A 43 1.65 24.60 -17.56
N SER A 44 1.44 24.54 -18.88
CA SER A 44 0.51 25.41 -19.56
C SER A 44 -0.87 25.02 -19.05
N SER A 45 -1.81 25.96 -19.09
CA SER A 45 -3.23 25.73 -18.74
C SER A 45 -3.94 24.71 -19.65
N THR A 46 -3.18 23.91 -20.42
CA THR A 46 -3.66 22.85 -21.33
C THR A 46 -3.00 21.49 -21.11
N ASN A 47 -2.07 21.37 -20.14
CA ASN A 47 -1.33 20.12 -19.95
C ASN A 47 -2.21 19.05 -19.28
N THR A 48 -2.26 17.88 -19.89
CA THR A 48 -2.88 16.66 -19.34
C THR A 48 -1.80 15.66 -18.98
N TRP A 49 -1.89 15.10 -17.77
CA TRP A 49 -0.99 14.07 -17.27
C TRP A 49 -1.77 12.83 -16.89
N TYR A 50 -1.13 11.66 -16.95
CA TYR A 50 -1.73 10.42 -16.49
C TYR A 50 -0.74 9.54 -15.74
N TYR A 51 -1.21 8.80 -14.76
CA TYR A 51 -0.46 7.83 -13.97
C TYR A 51 -1.21 6.49 -13.99
N GLU A 52 -0.49 5.39 -14.17
CA GLU A 52 -1.06 4.04 -14.20
C GLU A 52 -0.54 3.28 -12.98
N CYS A 53 -1.45 2.68 -12.21
CA CYS A 53 -1.15 1.81 -11.09
C CYS A 53 -1.49 0.36 -11.48
N GLU A 54 -0.49 -0.40 -11.94
CA GLU A 54 -0.70 -1.77 -12.39
C GLU A 54 -1.25 -2.69 -11.29
N GLU A 55 -0.82 -2.49 -10.04
CA GLU A 55 -1.25 -3.30 -8.89
C GLU A 55 -2.76 -3.21 -8.64
N GLU A 56 -3.36 -2.04 -8.93
CA GLU A 56 -4.79 -1.80 -8.75
C GLU A 56 -5.57 -1.81 -10.07
N GLY A 57 -4.88 -1.91 -11.22
CA GLY A 57 -5.50 -1.78 -12.54
C GLY A 57 -6.13 -0.41 -12.77
N THR A 58 -5.63 0.63 -12.10
CA THR A 58 -6.21 1.98 -12.16
C THR A 58 -5.38 2.93 -13.02
N VAL A 59 -6.04 3.90 -13.63
CA VAL A 59 -5.43 5.00 -14.37
C VAL A 59 -5.99 6.31 -13.86
N SER A 60 -5.09 7.20 -13.44
CA SER A 60 -5.40 8.53 -12.91
C SER A 60 -5.03 9.58 -13.92
N PHE A 61 -5.94 10.50 -14.23
CA PHE A 61 -5.75 11.61 -15.15
C PHE A 61 -5.79 12.92 -14.40
N TYR A 62 -4.88 13.84 -14.73
CA TYR A 62 -4.90 15.23 -14.31
C TYR A 62 -5.06 16.12 -15.53
N GLN A 63 -6.01 17.05 -15.48
CA GLN A 63 -6.20 18.07 -16.50
C GLN A 63 -6.08 19.46 -15.85
N ALA A 64 -5.15 20.28 -16.35
CA ALA A 64 -5.08 21.68 -15.96
C ALA A 64 -6.26 22.47 -16.56
N GLY A 65 -6.86 23.36 -15.77
CA GLY A 65 -7.95 24.22 -16.24
C GLY A 65 -7.44 25.42 -17.02
N HIS A 66 -8.25 25.91 -17.95
CA HIS A 66 -8.13 27.28 -18.46
C HIS A 66 -8.73 28.28 -17.46
N ASN A 67 -8.28 29.53 -17.53
CA ASN A 67 -8.60 30.66 -16.65
C ASN A 67 -10.10 31.00 -16.39
N ASN A 68 -11.09 30.12 -16.64
CA ASN A 68 -12.49 30.30 -16.28
C ASN A 68 -13.39 29.04 -16.49
N SER A 69 -12.90 27.81 -16.34
CA SER A 69 -13.74 26.61 -16.57
C SER A 69 -13.62 25.56 -15.45
N ASP A 70 -14.77 24.96 -15.11
CA ASP A 70 -14.99 23.76 -14.28
C ASP A 70 -14.28 22.47 -14.83
N ASP A 71 -13.24 22.63 -15.64
CA ASP A 71 -12.58 21.56 -16.42
C ASP A 71 -11.21 21.14 -15.84
N SER A 72 -10.76 21.76 -14.74
CA SER A 72 -9.58 21.28 -14.01
C SER A 72 -9.96 20.17 -13.04
N GLY A 73 -9.23 19.08 -13.05
CA GLY A 73 -9.47 18.04 -12.06
C GLY A 73 -8.54 16.85 -12.14
N ILE A 74 -8.74 15.94 -11.19
CA ILE A 74 -8.12 14.63 -11.15
C ILE A 74 -9.22 13.57 -11.18
N TRP A 75 -9.11 12.62 -12.11
CA TRP A 75 -10.04 11.51 -12.23
C TRP A 75 -9.28 10.19 -12.24
N THR A 76 -9.65 9.29 -11.33
CA THR A 76 -9.13 7.92 -11.31
C THR A 76 -10.17 6.96 -11.86
N TYR A 77 -9.74 6.03 -12.71
CA TYR A 77 -10.58 5.01 -13.30
C TYR A 77 -10.00 3.63 -13.11
N LEU A 78 -10.85 2.67 -12.75
CA LEU A 78 -10.57 1.25 -12.89
C LEU A 78 -10.77 0.87 -14.37
N VAL A 79 -9.79 0.17 -14.96
CA VAL A 79 -9.76 -0.11 -16.40
C VAL A 79 -9.94 -1.59 -16.68
N TYR A 80 -10.92 -1.93 -17.51
CA TYR A 80 -11.19 -3.30 -17.95
C TYR A 80 -11.09 -3.45 -19.46
N ASP A 81 -10.61 -4.60 -19.91
CA ASP A 81 -10.70 -5.01 -21.31
C ASP A 81 -12.15 -5.35 -21.69
N CYS A 82 -12.56 -4.96 -22.89
CA CYS A 82 -13.85 -5.31 -23.47
C CYS A 82 -13.76 -5.48 -25.00
N PRO A 83 -14.71 -6.19 -25.63
CA PRO A 83 -14.77 -6.27 -27.08
C PRO A 83 -14.98 -4.90 -27.74
N GLU A 84 -14.46 -4.75 -28.94
CA GLU A 84 -14.73 -3.54 -29.73
C GLU A 84 -16.23 -3.33 -29.95
N GLY A 85 -16.69 -2.11 -29.73
CA GLY A 85 -18.10 -1.73 -29.78
C GLY A 85 -18.81 -1.76 -28.41
N GLN A 86 -18.14 -2.24 -27.36
CA GLN A 86 -18.67 -2.28 -25.99
C GLN A 86 -17.94 -1.36 -25.01
N GLU A 87 -17.12 -0.45 -25.54
CA GLU A 87 -16.40 0.53 -24.75
C GLU A 87 -17.39 1.50 -24.09
N GLU A 88 -17.24 1.75 -22.78
CA GLU A 88 -18.08 2.69 -22.03
C GLU A 88 -17.31 3.41 -20.91
N ILE A 89 -17.74 4.62 -20.54
CA ILE A 89 -17.23 5.38 -19.38
C ILE A 89 -18.36 5.54 -18.36
N PHE A 90 -18.15 5.01 -17.16
CA PHE A 90 -19.03 5.18 -16.02
C PHE A 90 -18.44 6.26 -15.10
N ARG A 91 -19.11 7.40 -15.00
CA ARG A 91 -18.72 8.52 -14.14
C ARG A 91 -19.65 8.62 -12.95
N GLU A 92 -19.07 8.93 -11.80
CA GLU A 92 -19.81 9.11 -10.56
C GLU A 92 -19.67 10.57 -10.12
N SER A 93 -20.81 11.27 -10.07
CA SER A 93 -20.85 12.72 -9.83
C SER A 93 -20.51 13.12 -8.39
N HIS A 94 -20.45 12.17 -7.46
CA HIS A 94 -20.16 12.42 -6.05
C HIS A 94 -18.68 12.24 -5.70
N ILE A 95 -17.88 11.70 -6.62
CA ILE A 95 -16.44 11.55 -6.44
C ILE A 95 -15.79 12.91 -6.59
N ASP A 96 -15.00 13.30 -5.59
CA ASP A 96 -14.24 14.54 -5.59
C ASP A 96 -13.11 14.47 -6.62
N THR A 97 -13.09 15.46 -7.52
CA THR A 97 -12.11 15.58 -8.61
C THR A 97 -11.20 16.80 -8.42
N ASN A 98 -11.13 17.37 -7.21
CA ASN A 98 -10.31 18.54 -6.95
C ASN A 98 -8.80 18.28 -7.18
N THR A 99 -8.06 19.36 -7.38
CA THR A 99 -6.59 19.33 -7.57
C THR A 99 -5.82 19.67 -6.30
N THR A 100 -6.52 19.96 -5.18
CA THR A 100 -5.93 20.57 -3.98
C THR A 100 -4.75 19.78 -3.42
N SER A 101 -4.86 18.45 -3.41
CA SER A 101 -3.77 17.57 -2.97
C SER A 101 -2.55 17.65 -3.90
N LEU A 102 -2.76 17.64 -5.22
CA LEU A 102 -1.66 17.80 -6.17
C LEU A 102 -1.03 19.19 -6.06
N ASP A 103 -1.83 20.25 -5.86
CA ASP A 103 -1.36 21.63 -5.68
C ASP A 103 -0.47 21.76 -4.43
N LYS A 104 -0.82 21.06 -3.33
CA LYS A 104 0.03 20.98 -2.13
C LYS A 104 1.38 20.34 -2.42
N LEU A 105 1.40 19.22 -3.15
CA LEU A 105 2.65 18.55 -3.54
C LEU A 105 3.51 19.44 -4.43
N LEU A 106 2.92 20.11 -5.42
CA LEU A 106 3.61 21.06 -6.30
C LEU A 106 4.16 22.28 -5.54
N ALA A 107 3.52 22.67 -4.44
CA ALA A 107 4.02 23.70 -3.52
C ALA A 107 5.09 23.19 -2.53
N GLY A 108 5.52 21.92 -2.63
CA GLY A 108 6.52 21.31 -1.76
C GLY A 108 6.00 20.86 -0.39
N GLN A 109 4.68 20.70 -0.24
CA GLN A 109 4.06 20.22 1.00
C GLN A 109 3.73 18.73 0.88
N ASN A 110 3.96 17.97 1.95
CA ASN A 110 3.52 16.57 2.01
C ASN A 110 1.99 16.47 2.19
N LEU A 111 1.41 15.38 1.69
CA LEU A 111 0.01 15.05 1.93
C LEU A 111 -0.16 14.42 3.30
N LEU A 112 -0.83 15.14 4.19
CA LEU A 112 -1.25 14.60 5.47
C LEU A 112 -2.34 13.55 5.25
N ILE A 113 -2.07 12.31 5.66
CA ILE A 113 -3.03 11.20 5.67
C ILE A 113 -3.28 10.79 7.11
N VAL A 114 -4.56 10.83 7.50
CA VAL A 114 -5.04 10.29 8.76
C VAL A 114 -5.90 9.07 8.44
N PRO A 115 -5.36 7.85 8.57
CA PRO A 115 -6.08 6.62 8.28
C PRO A 115 -7.26 6.44 9.23
N THR A 116 -8.27 5.72 8.77
CA THR A 116 -9.48 5.41 9.53
C THR A 116 -9.18 4.41 10.65
N ASP A 117 -8.35 3.41 10.34
CA ASP A 117 -7.98 2.33 11.25
C ASP A 117 -6.49 1.96 11.16
N LEU A 118 -6.09 1.03 12.02
CA LEU A 118 -4.69 0.59 12.11
C LEU A 118 -4.24 -0.19 10.87
N LYS A 119 -5.15 -0.92 10.23
CA LYS A 119 -4.84 -1.71 9.03
C LYS A 119 -4.52 -0.79 7.86
N GLU A 120 -5.32 0.24 7.67
CA GLU A 120 -5.11 1.28 6.68
C GLU A 120 -3.80 2.05 6.98
N TYR A 121 -3.53 2.36 8.25
CA TYR A 121 -2.25 2.94 8.66
C TYR A 121 -1.05 2.08 8.26
N ILE A 122 -1.07 0.78 8.58
CA ILE A 122 0.02 -0.14 8.21
C ILE A 122 0.16 -0.21 6.68
N GLN A 123 -0.95 -0.28 5.94
CA GLN A 123 -0.93 -0.31 4.48
C GLN A 123 -0.23 0.91 3.89
N TYR A 124 -0.57 2.13 4.33
CA TYR A 124 0.10 3.34 3.86
C TYR A 124 1.59 3.36 4.19
N GLN A 125 1.97 2.89 5.38
CA GLN A 125 3.38 2.81 5.80
C GLN A 125 4.20 1.85 4.91
N LEU A 126 3.57 0.77 4.45
CA LEU A 126 4.21 -0.20 3.56
C LEU A 126 4.44 0.34 2.15
N THR A 127 3.57 1.23 1.65
CA THR A 127 3.67 1.83 0.31
C THR A 127 4.90 2.73 0.15
N HIS A 128 5.53 3.16 1.25
CA HIS A 128 6.80 3.91 1.31
C HIS A 128 6.85 5.07 0.31
N ASN A 129 6.14 6.16 0.66
CA ASN A 129 6.02 7.33 -0.19
C ASN A 129 6.48 8.57 0.56
N GLU A 130 7.57 9.19 0.10
CA GLU A 130 8.19 10.35 0.75
C GLU A 130 7.30 11.59 0.77
N TYR A 131 6.27 11.62 -0.08
CA TYR A 131 5.33 12.72 -0.20
C TYR A 131 4.10 12.58 0.71
N LEU A 132 3.99 11.48 1.46
CA LEU A 132 2.91 11.25 2.42
C LEU A 132 3.41 11.46 3.85
N ASP A 133 2.70 12.28 4.61
CA ASP A 133 2.84 12.38 6.07
C ASP A 133 1.71 11.56 6.71
N ILE A 134 2.02 10.33 7.11
CA ILE A 134 1.03 9.36 7.60
C ILE A 134 0.99 9.41 9.12
N GLN A 135 -0.12 9.90 9.67
CA GLN A 135 -0.35 9.94 11.10
C GLN A 135 -1.11 8.69 11.59
N LEU A 136 -1.05 8.44 12.90
CA LEU A 136 -1.88 7.39 13.51
C LEU A 136 -3.36 7.82 13.52
N PRO A 137 -4.29 6.86 13.42
CA PRO A 137 -5.71 7.14 13.62
C PRO A 137 -5.97 7.73 15.01
N PHE A 138 -7.00 8.56 15.14
CA PHE A 138 -7.28 9.26 16.41
C PHE A 138 -7.45 8.33 17.62
N ALA A 139 -8.02 7.15 17.40
CA ALA A 139 -8.22 6.14 18.43
C ALA A 139 -6.92 5.55 19.01
N TRP A 140 -5.77 5.80 18.36
CA TRP A 140 -4.45 5.21 18.64
C TRP A 140 -3.41 6.22 19.16
N TYR A 141 -3.81 7.43 19.56
CA TYR A 141 -2.85 8.45 20.02
C TYR A 141 -2.28 8.27 21.43
N THR A 142 -2.85 7.39 22.26
CA THR A 142 -2.31 7.13 23.61
C THR A 142 -0.96 6.43 23.52
N ASP A 143 -0.13 6.59 24.56
CA ASP A 143 1.26 6.11 24.53
C ASP A 143 1.33 4.59 24.32
N GLU A 144 0.56 3.78 25.05
CA GLU A 144 0.57 2.32 24.86
C GLU A 144 0.08 1.90 23.47
N LYS A 145 -0.97 2.54 22.95
CA LYS A 145 -1.52 2.22 21.62
C LYS A 145 -0.51 2.56 20.53
N ARG A 146 0.17 3.69 20.68
CA ARG A 146 1.21 4.14 19.77
C ARG A 146 2.37 3.15 19.72
N GLU A 147 2.80 2.62 20.87
CA GLU A 147 3.85 1.61 20.93
C GLU A 147 3.44 0.33 20.20
N ILE A 148 2.24 -0.18 20.44
CA ILE A 148 1.70 -1.35 19.74
C ILE A 148 1.61 -1.11 18.23
N ALA A 149 1.11 0.06 17.81
CA ALA A 149 1.01 0.41 16.40
C ALA A 149 2.39 0.48 15.71
N TYR A 150 3.41 1.00 16.40
CA TYR A 150 4.77 1.04 15.88
C TYR A 150 5.41 -0.35 15.80
N LEU A 151 5.15 -1.22 16.78
CA LEU A 151 5.59 -2.62 16.72
C LEU A 151 4.97 -3.34 15.52
N LEU A 152 3.67 -3.19 15.30
CA LEU A 152 2.97 -3.77 14.15
C LEU A 152 3.48 -3.23 12.81
N ARG A 153 3.74 -1.92 12.74
CA ARG A 153 4.35 -1.29 11.56
C ARG A 153 5.73 -1.90 11.27
N ASP A 154 6.58 -1.99 12.29
CA ASP A 154 7.95 -2.50 12.14
C ASP A 154 7.96 -3.99 11.76
N GLU A 155 7.02 -4.78 12.31
CA GLU A 155 6.77 -6.18 11.94
C GLU A 155 6.41 -6.30 10.45
N ALA A 156 5.45 -5.49 9.98
CA ALA A 156 5.00 -5.51 8.60
C ALA A 156 6.11 -5.07 7.62
N ILE A 157 6.88 -4.03 7.98
CA ILE A 157 8.02 -3.57 7.18
C ILE A 157 9.09 -4.66 7.09
N ALA A 158 9.39 -5.35 8.20
CA ALA A 158 10.38 -6.42 8.21
C ALA A 158 9.97 -7.58 7.29
N LEU A 159 8.70 -8.01 7.35
CA LEU A 159 8.14 -9.02 6.46
C LEU A 159 8.23 -8.57 4.98
N ARG A 160 7.86 -7.33 4.65
CA ARG A 160 7.91 -6.83 3.27
C ARG A 160 9.34 -6.71 2.71
N LYS A 161 10.36 -6.53 3.57
CA LYS A 161 11.76 -6.42 3.13
C LYS A 161 12.37 -7.76 2.70
N SER A 162 11.88 -8.88 3.22
CA SER A 162 12.44 -10.20 2.90
C SER A 162 11.70 -10.83 1.72
N SER A 163 12.46 -11.24 0.70
CA SER A 163 11.91 -11.82 -0.54
C SER A 163 11.13 -13.12 -0.30
N ILE A 164 11.41 -13.84 0.79
CA ILE A 164 10.66 -15.04 1.17
C ILE A 164 9.18 -14.71 1.40
N PHE A 165 8.89 -13.56 2.01
CA PHE A 165 7.56 -13.21 2.49
C PHE A 165 6.77 -12.30 1.54
N THR A 166 7.30 -11.97 0.37
CA THR A 166 6.63 -11.11 -0.62
C THR A 166 5.92 -11.87 -1.73
N GLN A 167 6.11 -13.19 -1.83
CA GLN A 167 5.55 -14.04 -2.90
C GLN A 167 4.94 -15.33 -2.35
N GLY A 168 4.00 -15.91 -3.11
CA GLY A 168 3.41 -17.22 -2.83
C GLY A 168 2.95 -17.42 -1.39
N ALA A 169 3.29 -18.58 -0.81
CA ALA A 169 2.93 -18.93 0.57
C ALA A 169 3.53 -17.97 1.62
N GLY A 170 4.67 -17.34 1.33
CA GLY A 170 5.27 -16.35 2.22
C GLY A 170 4.43 -15.08 2.33
N LYS A 171 3.85 -14.62 1.22
CA LYS A 171 2.89 -13.49 1.21
C LYS A 171 1.63 -13.81 1.99
N GLU A 172 1.11 -15.02 1.84
CA GLU A 172 -0.07 -15.48 2.59
C GLU A 172 0.20 -15.54 4.09
N TYR A 173 1.35 -16.08 4.50
CA TYR A 173 1.79 -16.11 5.89
C TYR A 173 1.95 -14.71 6.48
N ALA A 174 2.65 -13.81 5.77
CA ALA A 174 2.87 -12.45 6.23
C ALA A 174 1.54 -11.71 6.42
N ARG A 175 0.61 -11.86 5.47
CA ARG A 175 -0.74 -11.29 5.58
C ARG A 175 -1.49 -11.85 6.78
N ALA A 176 -1.51 -13.18 6.95
CA ALA A 176 -2.20 -13.82 8.07
C ALA A 176 -1.62 -13.38 9.42
N ALA A 177 -0.29 -13.27 9.53
CA ALA A 177 0.37 -12.81 10.75
C ALA A 177 -0.01 -11.38 11.11
N ILE A 178 0.07 -10.45 10.16
CA ILE A 178 -0.29 -9.05 10.40
C ILE A 178 -1.79 -8.90 10.70
N ASP A 179 -2.68 -9.57 9.93
CA ASP A 179 -4.13 -9.49 10.15
C ASP A 179 -4.50 -9.98 11.56
N LEU A 180 -3.94 -11.11 12.02
CA LEU A 180 -4.21 -11.63 13.36
C LEU A 180 -3.57 -10.77 14.46
N PHE A 181 -2.39 -10.21 14.24
CA PHE A 181 -1.79 -9.31 15.22
C PHE A 181 -2.57 -8.00 15.37
N VAL A 182 -3.09 -7.43 14.28
CA VAL A 182 -3.95 -6.24 14.35
C VAL A 182 -5.21 -6.54 15.15
N GLN A 183 -5.89 -7.66 14.87
CA GLN A 183 -7.08 -8.08 15.62
C GLN A 183 -6.78 -8.26 17.12
N ALA A 184 -5.69 -8.93 17.45
CA ALA A 184 -5.29 -9.11 18.85
C ALA A 184 -4.95 -7.80 19.55
N ALA A 185 -4.30 -6.86 18.86
CA ALA A 185 -4.02 -5.54 19.40
C ALA A 185 -5.33 -4.80 19.74
N GLU A 186 -6.29 -4.81 18.82
CA GLU A 186 -7.62 -4.22 19.04
C GLU A 186 -8.33 -4.86 20.24
N GLU A 187 -8.39 -6.19 20.31
CA GLU A 187 -9.05 -6.91 21.41
C GLU A 187 -8.41 -6.66 22.78
N ILE A 188 -7.08 -6.60 22.86
CA ILE A 188 -6.36 -6.35 24.11
C ILE A 188 -6.64 -4.92 24.57
N LEU A 189 -6.57 -3.95 23.66
CA LEU A 189 -6.80 -2.56 23.98
C LEU A 189 -8.25 -2.27 24.38
N GLU A 190 -9.23 -2.95 23.78
CA GLU A 190 -10.64 -2.89 24.20
C GLU A 190 -10.84 -3.40 25.63
N LYS A 191 -10.05 -4.39 26.05
CA LYS A 191 -10.09 -4.95 27.41
C LYS A 191 -9.23 -4.17 28.42
N GLY A 192 -8.53 -3.12 27.97
CA GLY A 192 -7.62 -2.34 28.81
C GLY A 192 -6.32 -3.06 29.15
N GLY A 193 -5.91 -4.03 28.31
CA GLY A 193 -4.67 -4.78 28.47
C GLY A 193 -3.42 -3.98 28.10
N SER A 194 -2.25 -4.58 28.34
CA SER A 194 -0.95 -3.91 28.20
C SER A 194 -0.17 -4.36 26.95
N LEU A 195 0.91 -3.63 26.65
CA LEU A 195 1.86 -4.02 25.62
C LEU A 195 2.46 -5.43 25.89
N GLU A 196 2.77 -5.75 27.14
CA GLU A 196 3.34 -7.05 27.52
C GLU A 196 2.36 -8.20 27.22
N GLU A 197 1.06 -7.99 27.48
CA GLU A 197 0.02 -8.95 27.13
C GLU A 197 -0.09 -9.15 25.63
N PHE A 198 0.02 -8.07 24.85
CA PHE A 198 0.05 -8.14 23.39
C PHE A 198 1.27 -8.94 22.90
N GLU A 199 2.45 -8.67 23.44
CA GLU A 199 3.66 -9.36 23.07
C GLU A 199 3.65 -10.87 23.36
N MET A 200 3.01 -11.27 24.46
CA MET A 200 2.79 -12.68 24.79
C MET A 200 1.79 -13.33 23.82
N LEU A 201 0.69 -12.64 23.51
CA LEU A 201 -0.35 -13.16 22.62
C LEU A 201 0.16 -13.37 21.18
N GLN A 202 1.09 -12.52 20.71
CA GLN A 202 1.73 -12.69 19.40
C GLN A 202 2.35 -14.08 19.25
N HIS A 203 2.99 -14.63 20.29
CA HIS A 203 3.59 -15.96 20.21
C HIS A 203 2.53 -17.07 20.07
N GLU A 204 1.40 -16.95 20.76
CA GLU A 204 0.29 -17.91 20.66
C GLU A 204 -0.42 -17.84 19.31
N ILE A 205 -0.53 -16.63 18.73
CA ILE A 205 -1.08 -16.43 17.39
C ILE A 205 -0.22 -17.13 16.33
N LEU A 206 1.10 -16.97 16.40
CA LEU A 206 2.01 -17.56 15.41
C LEU A 206 1.90 -19.09 15.36
N LYS A 207 1.60 -19.75 16.48
CA LYS A 207 1.35 -21.21 16.55
C LYS A 207 0.09 -21.64 15.80
N GLN A 208 -0.87 -20.75 15.61
CA GLN A 208 -2.14 -21.02 14.91
C GLN A 208 -2.01 -20.83 13.40
N ILE A 209 -0.99 -20.11 12.94
CA ILE A 209 -0.78 -19.84 11.52
C ILE A 209 -0.12 -21.05 10.85
N LYS A 210 -0.56 -21.36 9.63
CA LYS A 210 0.04 -22.40 8.79
C LYS A 210 1.46 -21.98 8.35
N VAL A 211 2.45 -22.30 9.18
CA VAL A 211 3.87 -21.97 8.94
C VAL A 211 4.60 -23.00 8.07
N LYS A 212 4.04 -24.21 7.91
CA LYS A 212 4.72 -25.33 7.23
C LYS A 212 5.17 -25.01 5.82
N ASP A 213 4.32 -24.36 5.04
CA ASP A 213 4.60 -24.07 3.63
C ASP A 213 5.75 -23.06 3.50
N VAL A 214 5.80 -22.05 4.36
CA VAL A 214 6.89 -21.07 4.41
C VAL A 214 8.17 -21.69 4.96
N ALA A 215 8.07 -22.52 5.98
CA ALA A 215 9.23 -23.23 6.51
C ALA A 215 9.85 -24.14 5.43
N ASN A 216 9.04 -24.86 4.65
CA ASN A 216 9.51 -25.64 3.52
C ASN A 216 10.22 -24.77 2.48
N ILE A 217 9.67 -23.60 2.13
CA ILE A 217 10.35 -22.64 1.24
C ILE A 217 11.72 -22.26 1.81
N ILE A 218 11.81 -21.91 3.09
CA ILE A 218 13.08 -21.55 3.74
C ILE A 218 14.09 -22.72 3.67
N VAL A 219 13.62 -23.96 3.89
CA VAL A 219 14.45 -25.18 3.80
C VAL A 219 14.85 -25.52 2.37
N GLU A 220 13.98 -25.30 1.37
CA GLU A 220 14.30 -25.54 -0.04
C GLU A 220 15.35 -24.57 -0.55
N TYR A 221 15.27 -23.30 -0.16
CA TYR A 221 16.27 -22.31 -0.54
C TYR A 221 17.59 -22.46 0.24
N ASN A 222 17.55 -22.92 1.49
CA ASN A 222 18.68 -23.14 2.44
C ASN A 222 19.99 -22.39 2.13
N ASP A 223 19.88 -21.09 1.86
CA ASP A 223 21.01 -20.24 1.50
C ASP A 223 21.39 -19.40 2.71
N TYR A 224 22.58 -19.63 3.26
CA TYR A 224 23.11 -18.91 4.41
C TYR A 224 23.04 -17.38 4.26
N ARG A 225 23.03 -16.84 3.04
CA ARG A 225 22.86 -15.41 2.78
C ARG A 225 21.46 -14.92 3.12
N ILE A 226 20.45 -15.74 2.91
CA ILE A 226 19.06 -15.46 3.29
C ILE A 226 18.94 -15.48 4.82
N TRP A 227 19.53 -16.47 5.48
CA TRP A 227 19.59 -16.53 6.94
C TRP A 227 20.30 -15.30 7.53
N HIS A 228 21.46 -14.95 7.00
CA HIS A 228 22.25 -13.82 7.49
C HIS A 228 21.63 -12.44 7.20
N SER A 229 20.93 -12.29 6.08
CA SER A 229 20.26 -11.03 5.74
C SER A 229 18.91 -10.85 6.43
N THR A 230 18.29 -11.96 6.87
CA THR A 230 16.96 -11.95 7.49
C THR A 230 17.04 -12.03 9.02
N LEU A 231 18.12 -12.58 9.59
CA LEU A 231 18.33 -12.73 11.04
C LEU A 231 19.61 -12.02 11.53
N PRO A 232 19.60 -11.42 12.74
CA PRO A 232 18.46 -11.31 13.66
C PRO A 232 17.40 -10.34 13.13
N SER A 233 16.13 -10.72 13.29
CA SER A 233 15.00 -9.88 12.89
C SER A 233 14.39 -9.25 14.13
N LYS A 234 13.88 -8.01 14.03
CA LYS A 234 12.98 -7.48 15.07
C LYS A 234 11.56 -8.06 14.95
N SER A 235 11.28 -8.81 13.89
CA SER A 235 9.97 -9.38 13.61
C SER A 235 9.82 -10.78 14.19
N LYS A 236 8.81 -10.94 15.06
CA LYS A 236 8.51 -12.22 15.71
C LYS A 236 8.02 -13.26 14.71
N ALA A 237 7.26 -12.85 13.68
CA ALA A 237 6.78 -13.74 12.65
C ALA A 237 7.91 -14.29 11.79
N ILE A 238 8.93 -13.47 11.48
CA ILE A 238 10.14 -13.92 10.77
C ILE A 238 10.90 -14.92 11.62
N GLU A 239 11.22 -14.58 12.87
CA GLU A 239 11.97 -15.47 13.75
C GLU A 239 11.25 -16.81 13.94
N TYR A 240 9.93 -16.80 14.10
CA TYR A 240 9.13 -18.01 14.23
C TYR A 240 9.19 -18.91 13.00
N ALA A 241 9.09 -18.34 11.79
CA ALA A 241 9.18 -19.10 10.54
C ALA A 241 10.55 -19.76 10.36
N PHE A 242 11.63 -19.01 10.63
CA PHE A 242 13.01 -19.52 10.54
C PHE A 242 13.32 -20.56 11.63
N ASN A 243 12.86 -20.36 12.86
CA ASN A 243 12.99 -21.36 13.93
C ASN A 243 12.24 -22.65 13.59
N THR A 244 11.06 -22.54 12.97
CA THR A 244 10.31 -23.70 12.49
C THR A 244 11.05 -24.44 11.38
N ALA A 245 11.66 -23.70 10.44
CA ALA A 245 12.50 -24.28 9.39
C ALA A 245 13.72 -25.03 9.97
N LEU A 246 14.39 -24.47 10.98
CA LEU A 246 15.49 -25.14 11.69
C LEU A 246 15.05 -26.45 12.34
N LEU A 247 13.87 -26.47 12.96
CA LEU A 247 13.30 -27.69 13.55
C LEU A 247 13.02 -28.76 12.50
N TYR A 248 12.60 -28.39 11.28
CA TYR A 248 12.46 -29.37 10.20
C TYR A 248 13.81 -29.89 9.72
N ILE A 249 14.81 -29.03 9.54
CA ILE A 249 16.17 -29.46 9.15
C ILE A 249 16.76 -30.43 10.18
N SER A 250 16.56 -30.16 11.48
CA SER A 250 17.09 -31.02 12.55
C SER A 250 16.37 -32.36 12.70
N GLN A 251 15.14 -32.49 12.17
CA GLN A 251 14.38 -33.75 12.14
C GLN A 251 14.64 -34.58 10.88
N ILE A 252 15.20 -33.99 9.83
CA ILE A 252 15.55 -34.67 8.57
C ILE A 252 16.95 -35.31 8.64
N ASN A 253 17.83 -34.80 9.52
CA ASN A 253 19.16 -35.37 9.82
C ASN A 253 19.10 -36.41 10.95
#